data_AF-A0A8H5Q917-F1
#
_entry.id   AF-A0A8H5Q917-F1
#
_cell.length_a   1.000
_cell.length_b   1.000
_cell.length_c   1.000
_cell.angle_alpha   90.00
_cell.angle_beta   90.00
_cell.angle_gamma   90.00
#
_symmetry.space_group_name_H-M   'P 1'
#
loop_
_entity.id
_entity.type
_entity.pdbx_description
1 polymer ?
#
loop_
_entity_poly.entity_id
_entity_poly.type
_entity_poly.pdbx_seq_one_letter_code
_entity_poly.pdbx_strand_id
1 'polypeptide(L)'
;MAQIQSLSSNTECPQELEEWFAIIREKMPPQEAMVLYVSSFIFKACQVQARIFKILSSCDYDAAMIAFHDIVASIRDARQELRAFAESPRTAIGLFDTYMGNLCAGTCIKVYSLLMALVCFLSHQRPLSIPFDVLWSTRNDCINIAQNSAQNVLDTLPRALDTKAGPGMSPKTFFDAMKLVWPLRTIHAMPATSPEQKRIAAKTLVFLGRDIGLKQALNIYTDFYEPLPLEARTILEVEGDPLHELERVIN
;
A
#
# COMPACT_ATOMS: atom_id res chain seq x y z
N MET A 1 -13.24 3.60 -8.27
CA MET A 1 -13.78 3.16 -6.95
C MET A 1 -13.57 1.67 -6.71
N ALA A 2 -13.82 0.76 -7.66
CA ALA A 2 -13.58 -0.68 -7.48
C ALA A 2 -12.14 -1.03 -7.04
N GLN A 3 -11.14 -0.36 -7.61
CA GLN A 3 -9.73 -0.61 -7.26
C GLN A 3 -9.36 -0.24 -5.82
N ILE A 4 -9.88 0.88 -5.29
CA ILE A 4 -9.66 1.28 -3.88
C ILE A 4 -10.35 0.29 -2.93
N GLN A 5 -11.53 -0.19 -3.31
CA GLN A 5 -12.22 -1.23 -2.57
C GLN A 5 -11.40 -2.51 -2.56
N SER A 6 -10.95 -3.01 -3.72
CA SER A 6 -10.09 -4.18 -3.84
C SER A 6 -8.79 -4.04 -3.03
N LEU A 7 -8.13 -2.87 -3.06
CA LEU A 7 -6.98 -2.55 -2.21
C LEU A 7 -7.30 -2.60 -0.71
N SER A 8 -8.51 -2.21 -0.33
CA SER A 8 -8.92 -2.18 1.08
C SER A 8 -9.33 -3.57 1.59
N SER A 9 -9.93 -4.41 0.74
CA SER A 9 -10.38 -5.77 1.07
C SER A 9 -9.34 -6.86 0.77
N ASN A 10 -8.15 -6.51 0.25
CA ASN A 10 -7.15 -7.46 -0.25
C ASN A 10 -7.70 -8.44 -1.30
N THR A 11 -8.69 -8.01 -2.10
CA THR A 11 -9.28 -8.83 -3.15
C THR A 11 -8.72 -8.45 -4.51
N GLU A 12 -8.91 -9.34 -5.49
CA GLU A 12 -8.61 -9.01 -6.88
C GLU A 12 -9.54 -7.92 -7.40
N CYS A 13 -9.10 -7.29 -8.48
CA CYS A 13 -9.97 -6.46 -9.31
C CYS A 13 -10.72 -7.37 -10.30
N PRO A 14 -11.93 -6.99 -10.77
CA PRO A 14 -12.61 -7.68 -11.87
C PRO A 14 -11.69 -7.86 -13.08
N GLN A 15 -11.70 -9.05 -13.69
CA GLN A 15 -10.77 -9.39 -14.80
C GLN A 15 -11.06 -8.58 -16.06
N GLU A 16 -12.32 -8.18 -16.25
CA GLU A 16 -12.80 -7.35 -17.35
C GLU A 16 -12.08 -5.99 -17.41
N LEU A 17 -11.48 -5.54 -16.30
CA LEU A 17 -10.71 -4.29 -16.28
C LEU A 17 -9.49 -4.33 -17.22
N GLU A 18 -8.87 -5.49 -17.45
CA GLU A 18 -7.74 -5.59 -18.37
C GLU A 18 -8.17 -5.36 -19.82
N GLU A 19 -9.32 -5.93 -20.22
CA GLU A 19 -9.95 -5.67 -21.52
C GLU A 19 -10.37 -4.20 -21.66
N TRP A 20 -10.94 -3.62 -20.61
CA TRP A 20 -11.33 -2.22 -20.62
C TRP A 20 -10.12 -1.30 -20.74
N PHE A 21 -9.01 -1.59 -20.06
CA PHE A 21 -7.77 -0.82 -20.21
C PHE A 21 -7.21 -0.90 -21.62
N ALA A 22 -7.30 -2.05 -22.29
CA ALA A 22 -6.89 -2.20 -23.68
C ALA A 22 -7.73 -1.29 -24.61
N ILE A 23 -9.06 -1.34 -24.48
CA ILE A 23 -9.99 -0.50 -25.26
C ILE A 23 -9.74 0.99 -25.01
N ILE A 24 -9.53 1.37 -23.74
CA ILE A 24 -9.26 2.76 -23.36
C ILE A 24 -7.94 3.22 -23.97
N ARG A 25 -6.89 2.38 -23.93
CA ARG A 25 -5.57 2.72 -24.48
C ARG A 25 -5.63 3.08 -25.97
N GLU A 26 -6.47 2.40 -26.74
CA GLU A 26 -6.63 2.66 -28.18
C GLU A 26 -7.30 4.01 -28.47
N LYS A 27 -8.17 4.49 -27.57
CA LYS A 27 -9.02 5.68 -27.81
C LYS A 27 -8.60 6.90 -26.99
N MET A 28 -7.70 6.73 -26.02
CA MET A 28 -7.37 7.76 -25.04
C MET A 28 -6.40 8.81 -25.60
N PRO A 29 -6.68 10.11 -25.40
CA PRO A 29 -5.75 11.17 -25.76
C PRO A 29 -4.49 11.08 -24.88
N PRO A 30 -3.29 11.41 -25.42
CA PRO A 30 -2.03 11.29 -24.68
C PRO A 30 -1.99 12.05 -23.34
N GLN A 31 -2.77 13.13 -23.21
CA GLN A 31 -2.84 13.95 -22.00
C GLN A 31 -3.53 13.24 -20.82
N GLU A 32 -4.39 12.26 -21.10
CA GLU A 32 -5.12 11.49 -20.08
C GLU A 32 -4.45 10.16 -19.76
N ALA A 33 -3.41 9.79 -20.51
CA ALA A 33 -2.72 8.51 -20.40
C ALA A 33 -2.21 8.22 -18.98
N MET A 34 -1.86 9.25 -18.19
CA MET A 34 -1.41 9.07 -16.81
C MET A 34 -2.43 8.31 -15.96
N VAL A 35 -3.72 8.62 -16.08
CA VAL A 35 -4.77 7.95 -15.31
C VAL A 35 -4.82 6.46 -15.65
N LEU A 36 -4.61 6.12 -16.92
CA LEU A 36 -4.55 4.74 -17.37
C LEU A 36 -3.34 4.01 -16.79
N TYR A 37 -2.13 4.60 -16.84
CA TYR A 37 -0.93 3.99 -16.27
C TYR A 37 -1.03 3.78 -14.76
N VAL A 38 -1.56 4.77 -14.02
CA VAL A 38 -1.85 4.65 -12.59
C VAL A 38 -2.85 3.53 -12.33
N SER A 39 -3.93 3.48 -13.12
CA SER A 39 -4.97 2.45 -12.97
C SER A 39 -4.42 1.06 -13.29
N SER A 40 -3.59 0.90 -14.32
CA SER A 40 -2.94 -0.37 -14.67
C SER A 40 -1.97 -0.82 -13.56
N PHE A 41 -1.18 0.10 -13.00
CA PHE A 41 -0.33 -0.19 -11.84
C PHE A 41 -1.15 -0.68 -10.64
N ILE A 42 -2.23 0.04 -10.29
CA ILE A 42 -3.11 -0.32 -9.18
C ILE A 42 -3.77 -1.68 -9.41
N PHE A 43 -4.16 -1.98 -10.65
CA PHE A 43 -4.72 -3.28 -11.01
C PHE A 43 -3.72 -4.42 -10.76
N LYS A 44 -2.47 -4.28 -11.23
CA LYS A 44 -1.42 -5.28 -10.94
C LYS A 44 -1.12 -5.37 -9.44
N ALA A 45 -1.09 -4.24 -8.74
CA ALA A 45 -0.99 -4.21 -7.28
C ALA A 45 -2.14 -4.97 -6.58
N CYS A 46 -3.37 -4.90 -7.11
CA CYS A 46 -4.52 -5.63 -6.59
C CYS A 46 -4.39 -7.15 -6.78
N GLN A 47 -3.86 -7.60 -7.91
CA GLN A 47 -3.58 -9.02 -8.15
C GLN A 47 -2.48 -9.53 -7.21
N VAL A 48 -1.39 -8.77 -7.08
CA VAL A 48 -0.27 -9.12 -6.20
C VAL A 48 -0.71 -9.19 -4.74
N GLN A 49 -1.44 -8.19 -4.22
CA GLN A 49 -1.91 -8.24 -2.83
C GLN A 49 -2.82 -9.43 -2.56
N ALA A 50 -3.70 -9.80 -3.50
CA ALA A 50 -4.68 -10.85 -3.30
C ALA A 50 -3.99 -12.21 -3.26
N ARG A 51 -3.00 -12.40 -4.14
CA ARG A 51 -2.13 -13.57 -4.13
C ARG A 51 -1.34 -13.68 -2.82
N ILE A 52 -0.72 -12.59 -2.36
CA ILE A 52 0.01 -12.57 -1.07
C ILE A 52 -0.94 -12.88 0.08
N PHE A 53 -2.09 -12.21 0.13
CA PHE A 53 -3.07 -12.39 1.20
C PHE A 53 -3.59 -13.82 1.25
N LYS A 54 -3.91 -14.43 0.10
CA LYS A 54 -4.31 -15.84 0.01
C LYS A 54 -3.24 -16.75 0.61
N ILE A 55 -1.99 -16.63 0.16
CA ILE A 55 -0.84 -17.43 0.64
C ILE A 55 -0.68 -17.30 2.16
N LEU A 56 -0.69 -16.08 2.68
CA LEU A 56 -0.53 -15.82 4.11
C LEU A 56 -1.72 -16.37 4.92
N SER A 57 -2.94 -16.20 4.42
CA SER A 57 -4.17 -16.67 5.09
C SER A 57 -4.28 -18.19 5.16
N SER A 58 -3.75 -18.91 4.16
CA SER A 58 -3.69 -20.37 4.16
C SER A 58 -2.42 -20.92 4.80
N CYS A 59 -1.50 -20.06 5.25
CA CYS A 59 -0.18 -20.42 5.75
C CYS A 59 0.58 -21.38 4.81
N ASP A 60 0.45 -21.16 3.50
CA ASP A 60 0.99 -22.06 2.48
C ASP A 60 2.42 -21.65 2.10
N TYR A 61 3.40 -22.25 2.78
CA TYR A 61 4.81 -21.96 2.57
C TYR A 61 5.34 -22.40 1.22
N ASP A 62 4.87 -23.54 0.69
CA ASP A 62 5.30 -24.04 -0.61
C ASP A 62 4.83 -23.11 -1.73
N ALA A 63 3.57 -22.69 -1.67
CA ALA A 63 3.06 -21.68 -2.60
C ALA A 63 3.79 -20.34 -2.45
N ALA A 64 4.15 -19.94 -1.23
CA ALA A 64 4.94 -18.74 -0.98
C ALA A 64 6.32 -18.80 -1.65
N MET A 65 7.04 -19.91 -1.48
CA MET A 65 8.38 -20.11 -2.05
C MET A 65 8.35 -20.11 -3.58
N ILE A 66 7.41 -20.84 -4.18
CA ILE A 66 7.24 -20.91 -5.63
C ILE A 66 6.87 -19.54 -6.20
N ALA A 67 5.99 -18.80 -5.51
CA ALA A 67 5.46 -17.53 -6.00
C ALA A 67 6.38 -16.33 -5.77
N PHE A 68 7.37 -16.43 -4.89
CA PHE A 68 8.09 -15.27 -4.35
C PHE A 68 8.71 -14.38 -5.44
N HIS A 69 9.54 -14.96 -6.31
CA HIS A 69 10.24 -14.18 -7.34
C HIS A 69 9.27 -13.54 -8.34
N ASP A 70 8.23 -14.26 -8.75
CA ASP A 70 7.20 -13.75 -9.65
C ASP A 70 6.43 -12.58 -9.02
N ILE A 71 6.08 -12.69 -7.74
CA ILE A 71 5.39 -11.62 -6.99
C ILE A 71 6.27 -10.37 -6.94
N VAL A 72 7.55 -10.51 -6.59
CA VAL A 72 8.50 -9.40 -6.50
C VAL A 72 8.71 -8.75 -7.87
N ALA A 73 8.92 -9.55 -8.92
CA ALA A 73 9.11 -9.05 -10.28
C ALA A 73 7.85 -8.32 -10.78
N SER A 74 6.67 -8.93 -10.61
CA SER A 74 5.41 -8.36 -11.10
C SER A 74 5.15 -6.94 -10.59
N ILE A 75 5.32 -6.70 -9.28
CA ILE A 75 5.09 -5.36 -8.72
C ILE A 75 6.21 -4.38 -9.10
N ARG A 76 7.46 -4.85 -9.16
CA ARG A 76 8.61 -4.02 -9.54
C ARG A 76 8.47 -3.54 -10.98
N ASP A 77 8.15 -4.44 -11.89
CA ASP A 77 8.06 -4.17 -13.32
C ASP A 77 6.87 -3.24 -13.60
N ALA A 78 5.71 -3.46 -12.97
CA ALA A 78 4.55 -2.57 -13.07
C ALA A 78 4.86 -1.15 -12.54
N ARG A 79 5.64 -1.04 -11.47
CA ARG A 79 6.09 0.27 -10.95
C ARG A 79 7.11 0.94 -11.85
N GLN A 80 8.01 0.16 -12.47
CA GLN A 80 8.99 0.68 -13.42
C GLN A 80 8.32 1.21 -14.68
N GLU A 81 7.31 0.52 -15.20
CA GLU A 81 6.51 0.98 -16.34
C GLU A 81 5.85 2.34 -16.05
N LEU A 82 5.23 2.48 -14.87
CA LEU A 82 4.63 3.75 -14.43
C LEU A 82 5.67 4.87 -14.33
N ARG A 83 6.86 4.58 -13.78
CA ARG A 83 7.95 5.56 -13.66
C ARG A 83 8.48 5.99 -15.02
N ALA A 84 8.74 5.04 -15.91
CA ALA A 84 9.23 5.31 -17.25
C ALA A 84 8.25 6.18 -18.04
N PHE A 85 6.94 5.96 -17.85
CA PHE A 85 5.93 6.84 -18.43
C PHE A 85 5.97 8.25 -17.83
N ALA A 86 6.03 8.37 -16.50
CA ALA A 86 6.07 9.65 -15.80
C ALA A 86 7.28 10.53 -16.21
N GLU A 87 8.43 9.90 -16.43
CA GLU A 87 9.68 10.55 -16.85
C GLU A 87 9.74 10.86 -18.35
N SER A 88 8.75 10.41 -19.14
CA SER A 88 8.76 10.62 -20.59
C SER A 88 8.52 12.09 -20.98
N PRO A 89 9.05 12.57 -22.12
CA PRO A 89 8.78 13.93 -22.59
C PRO A 89 7.28 14.19 -22.88
N ARG A 90 6.48 13.12 -23.04
CA ARG A 90 5.05 13.18 -23.36
C ARG A 90 4.19 13.58 -22.16
N THR A 91 4.69 13.41 -20.94
CA THR A 91 4.01 13.80 -19.67
C THR A 91 4.23 15.25 -19.28
N ALA A 92 5.12 15.99 -19.96
CA ALA A 92 5.43 17.40 -19.65
C ALA A 92 4.24 18.37 -19.82
N ILE A 93 3.13 17.91 -20.42
CA ILE A 93 1.96 18.73 -20.76
C ILE A 93 0.82 18.59 -19.72
N GLY A 94 0.87 17.59 -18.83
CA GLY A 94 -0.18 17.35 -17.84
C GLY A 94 0.37 17.44 -16.42
N LEU A 95 -0.15 18.37 -15.61
CA LEU A 95 0.09 18.38 -14.16
C LEU A 95 -0.18 16.96 -13.62
N PHE A 96 0.84 16.33 -13.05
CA PHE A 96 0.68 15.13 -12.25
C PHE A 96 -0.31 15.48 -11.12
N ASP A 97 -1.57 15.06 -11.29
CA ASP A 97 -2.63 15.37 -10.33
C ASP A 97 -2.18 14.84 -8.97
N THR A 98 -2.16 15.74 -7.98
CA THR A 98 -1.75 15.42 -6.61
C THR A 98 -2.55 14.24 -6.06
N TYR A 99 -3.81 14.10 -6.50
CA TYR A 99 -4.62 12.93 -6.18
C TYR A 99 -4.03 11.61 -6.72
N MET A 100 -3.69 11.55 -8.01
CA MET A 100 -3.14 10.35 -8.63
C MET A 100 -1.79 9.98 -8.00
N GLY A 101 -0.97 10.99 -7.68
CA GLY A 101 0.25 10.80 -6.90
C GLY A 101 0.02 10.14 -5.55
N ASN A 102 -0.93 10.67 -4.78
CA ASN A 102 -1.26 10.14 -3.46
C ASN A 102 -1.87 8.74 -3.53
N LEU A 103 -2.64 8.45 -4.58
CA LEU A 103 -3.20 7.12 -4.82
C LEU A 103 -2.10 6.09 -5.17
N CYS A 104 -1.16 6.45 -6.04
CA CYS A 104 0.02 5.64 -6.33
C CYS A 104 0.86 5.39 -5.07
N ALA A 105 1.12 6.44 -4.30
CA ALA A 105 1.90 6.34 -3.08
C ALA A 105 1.22 5.45 -2.04
N GLY A 106 -0.09 5.62 -1.82
CA GLY A 106 -0.91 4.74 -0.98
C GLY A 106 -0.83 3.28 -1.42
N THR A 107 -0.89 3.03 -2.73
CA THR A 107 -0.79 1.68 -3.31
C THR A 107 0.58 1.06 -3.06
N CYS A 108 1.66 1.83 -3.23
CA CYS A 108 3.00 1.40 -2.89
C CYS A 108 3.10 1.03 -1.40
N ILE A 109 2.64 1.89 -0.49
CA ILE A 109 2.69 1.59 0.96
C ILE A 109 1.99 0.26 1.24
N LYS A 110 0.78 0.07 0.70
CA LYS A 110 -0.01 -1.15 0.91
C LYS A 110 0.69 -2.40 0.40
N VAL A 111 1.07 -2.45 -0.88
CA VAL A 111 1.62 -3.66 -1.49
C VAL A 111 3.00 -3.99 -0.96
N TYR A 112 3.88 -2.99 -0.78
CA TYR A 112 5.22 -3.26 -0.25
C TYR A 112 5.17 -3.64 1.24
N SER A 113 4.16 -3.21 2.01
CA SER A 113 3.95 -3.72 3.37
C SER A 113 3.51 -5.18 3.39
N LEU A 114 2.66 -5.59 2.45
CA LEU A 114 2.27 -7.01 2.30
C LEU A 114 3.43 -7.86 1.80
N LEU A 115 4.24 -7.36 0.87
CA LEU A 115 5.44 -8.05 0.41
C LEU A 115 6.47 -8.20 1.54
N MET A 116 6.65 -7.18 2.37
CA MET A 116 7.44 -7.29 3.60
C MET A 116 6.90 -8.39 4.52
N ALA A 117 5.58 -8.50 4.69
CA ALA A 117 4.97 -9.56 5.48
C ALA A 117 5.22 -10.96 4.88
N LEU A 118 5.17 -11.10 3.54
CA LEU A 118 5.52 -12.34 2.84
C LEU A 118 7.00 -12.72 3.07
N VAL A 119 7.91 -11.75 2.99
CA VAL A 119 9.33 -11.97 3.25
C VAL A 119 9.54 -12.43 4.70
N CYS A 120 8.91 -11.76 5.66
CA CYS A 120 8.95 -12.19 7.06
C CYS A 120 8.36 -13.60 7.21
N PHE A 121 7.23 -13.91 6.58
CA PHE A 121 6.64 -15.24 6.63
C PHE A 121 7.63 -16.31 6.15
N LEU A 122 8.24 -16.11 4.98
CA LEU A 122 9.25 -17.01 4.43
C LEU A 122 10.46 -17.18 5.35
N SER A 123 10.93 -16.12 6.01
CA SER A 123 12.13 -16.21 6.86
C SER A 123 11.97 -17.08 8.12
N HIS A 124 10.74 -17.44 8.51
CA HIS A 124 10.48 -18.26 9.70
C HIS A 124 10.49 -19.78 9.44
N GLN A 125 10.55 -20.24 8.19
CA GLN A 125 10.64 -21.67 7.87
C GLN A 125 12.04 -22.07 7.44
N ARG A 126 12.44 -23.29 7.81
CA ARG A 126 13.66 -23.93 7.32
C ARG A 126 13.32 -25.35 6.81
N PRO A 127 13.99 -25.85 5.76
CA PRO A 127 15.04 -25.19 4.98
C PRO A 127 14.51 -24.15 3.99
N LEU A 128 15.29 -23.09 3.73
CA LEU A 128 14.95 -22.05 2.76
C LEU A 128 15.50 -22.42 1.39
N SER A 129 14.65 -22.49 0.36
CA SER A 129 15.11 -22.54 -1.04
C SER A 129 15.61 -21.17 -1.54
N ILE A 130 15.15 -20.08 -0.92
CA ILE A 130 15.53 -18.72 -1.27
C ILE A 130 16.67 -18.26 -0.33
N PRO A 131 17.79 -17.76 -0.86
CA PRO A 131 18.88 -17.25 -0.03
C PRO A 131 18.42 -16.15 0.94
N PHE A 132 18.90 -16.20 2.18
CA PHE A 132 18.47 -15.27 3.24
C PHE A 132 18.85 -13.81 2.92
N ASP A 133 19.99 -13.57 2.28
CA ASP A 133 20.43 -12.25 1.82
C ASP A 133 19.45 -11.64 0.80
N VAL A 134 18.88 -12.46 -0.08
CA VAL A 134 17.85 -12.03 -1.04
C VAL A 134 16.58 -11.62 -0.30
N LEU A 135 16.12 -12.42 0.67
CA LEU A 135 14.97 -12.08 1.50
C LEU A 135 15.22 -10.78 2.28
N TRP A 136 16.38 -10.65 2.93
CA TRP A 136 16.76 -9.48 3.71
C TRP A 136 16.84 -8.21 2.88
N SER A 137 17.49 -8.27 1.71
CA SER A 137 17.57 -7.16 0.77
C SER A 137 16.16 -6.72 0.31
N THR A 138 15.33 -7.69 -0.08
CA THR A 138 13.94 -7.42 -0.50
C THR A 138 13.12 -6.76 0.61
N ARG A 139 13.29 -7.20 1.87
CA ARG A 139 12.62 -6.59 3.03
C ARG A 139 12.97 -5.12 3.17
N ASN A 140 14.26 -4.80 3.10
CA ASN A 140 14.75 -3.42 3.26
C ASN A 140 14.26 -2.52 2.12
N ASP A 141 14.26 -3.02 0.89
CA ASP A 141 13.70 -2.32 -0.26
C ASP A 141 12.20 -2.03 -0.07
N CYS A 142 11.43 -3.01 0.40
CA CYS A 142 10.01 -2.83 0.67
C CYS A 142 9.75 -1.71 1.71
N ILE A 143 10.53 -1.71 2.80
CA ILE A 143 10.43 -0.69 3.85
C ILE A 143 10.78 0.69 3.29
N ASN A 144 11.92 0.80 2.60
CA ASN A 144 12.38 2.06 2.01
C ASN A 144 11.34 2.62 1.02
N ILE A 145 10.77 1.76 0.17
CA ILE A 145 9.75 2.18 -0.80
C ILE A 145 8.47 2.62 -0.09
N ALA A 146 7.99 1.89 0.91
CA ALA A 146 6.80 2.24 1.67
C ALA A 146 6.98 3.57 2.42
N GLN A 147 8.12 3.75 3.09
CA GLN A 147 8.41 4.98 3.84
C GLN A 147 8.57 6.20 2.93
N ASN A 148 9.28 6.07 1.80
CA ASN A 148 9.40 7.16 0.83
C ASN A 148 8.04 7.53 0.23
N SER A 149 7.20 6.53 -0.06
CA SER A 149 5.84 6.76 -0.55
C SER A 149 4.96 7.44 0.49
N ALA A 150 5.06 7.04 1.77
CA ALA A 150 4.37 7.70 2.86
C ALA A 150 4.81 9.16 3.00
N GLN A 151 6.11 9.44 2.92
CA GLN A 151 6.61 10.80 2.97
C GLN A 151 6.05 11.66 1.84
N ASN A 152 6.03 11.14 0.61
CA ASN A 152 5.45 11.84 -0.54
C ASN A 152 4.00 12.27 -0.30
N VAL A 153 3.17 11.40 0.30
CA VAL A 153 1.77 11.76 0.66
C VAL A 153 1.75 12.88 1.69
N LEU A 154 2.55 12.76 2.75
CA LEU A 154 2.60 13.74 3.84
C LEU A 154 3.05 15.12 3.35
N ASP A 155 4.01 15.17 2.43
CA ASP A 155 4.52 16.41 1.84
C ASP A 155 3.47 17.12 0.98
N THR A 156 2.45 16.41 0.49
CA THR A 156 1.34 17.03 -0.26
C THR A 156 0.26 17.64 0.62
N LEU A 157 0.21 17.30 1.93
CA LEU A 157 -0.87 17.71 2.83
C LEU A 157 -1.05 19.23 2.92
N PRO A 158 0.00 20.07 3.05
CA PRO A 158 -0.18 21.51 3.14
C PRO A 158 -0.89 22.10 1.91
N ARG A 159 -0.64 21.53 0.72
CA ARG A 159 -1.28 21.96 -0.53
C ARG A 159 -2.70 21.43 -0.66
N ALA A 160 -2.94 20.19 -0.25
CA ALA A 160 -4.22 19.52 -0.42
C ALA A 160 -5.29 19.93 0.60
N LEU A 161 -4.89 20.41 1.78
CA LEU A 161 -5.80 20.72 2.88
C LEU A 161 -6.07 22.20 3.11
N ASP A 162 -5.63 23.10 2.21
CA ASP A 162 -5.67 24.58 2.31
C ASP A 162 -6.15 25.09 3.67
N THR A 163 -5.19 25.35 4.56
CA THR A 163 -5.36 25.58 6.01
C THR A 163 -6.30 26.75 6.41
N LYS A 164 -6.90 27.44 5.44
CA LYS A 164 -7.95 28.46 5.63
C LYS A 164 -9.38 27.89 5.69
N ALA A 165 -9.52 26.60 5.93
CA ALA A 165 -10.78 25.91 6.16
C ALA A 165 -11.53 26.43 7.41
N GLY A 166 -12.18 27.58 7.28
CA GLY A 166 -13.19 28.09 8.21
C GLY A 166 -14.61 27.72 7.78
N PRO A 167 -15.65 28.15 8.53
CA PRO A 167 -17.04 27.97 8.12
C PRO A 167 -17.26 28.63 6.75
N GLY A 168 -17.63 27.83 5.74
CA GLY A 168 -17.67 28.24 4.32
C GLY A 168 -16.72 27.46 3.39
N MET A 169 -16.19 26.32 3.82
CA MET A 169 -15.33 25.45 3.00
C MET A 169 -15.96 25.15 1.62
N SER A 170 -15.18 25.34 0.56
CA SER A 170 -15.63 25.02 -0.79
C SER A 170 -15.86 23.51 -0.96
N PRO A 171 -16.87 23.08 -1.73
CA PRO A 171 -17.07 21.66 -2.04
C PRO A 171 -15.80 20.99 -2.60
N LYS A 172 -14.99 21.72 -3.37
CA LYS A 172 -13.71 21.24 -3.90
C LYS A 172 -12.73 20.83 -2.79
N THR A 173 -12.53 21.69 -1.79
CA THR A 173 -11.65 21.42 -0.64
C THR A 173 -12.11 20.19 0.14
N PHE A 174 -13.42 20.01 0.30
CA PHE A 174 -13.98 18.82 0.93
C PHE A 174 -13.70 17.53 0.11
N PHE A 175 -13.91 17.57 -1.21
CA PHE A 175 -13.59 16.43 -2.08
C PHE A 175 -12.09 16.12 -2.11
N ASP A 176 -11.23 17.13 -2.13
CA ASP A 176 -9.78 16.95 -2.11
C ASP A 176 -9.31 16.38 -0.76
N ALA A 177 -9.95 16.75 0.34
CA ALA A 177 -9.75 16.12 1.64
C ALA A 177 -10.20 14.64 1.67
N MET A 178 -11.34 14.29 1.07
CA MET A 178 -11.80 12.90 0.98
C MET A 178 -10.81 12.00 0.24
N LYS A 179 -10.19 12.52 -0.83
CA LYS A 179 -9.18 11.80 -1.62
C LYS A 179 -7.93 11.42 -0.80
N LEU A 180 -7.65 12.11 0.30
CA LEU A 180 -6.53 11.81 1.20
C LEU A 180 -6.83 10.74 2.24
N VAL A 181 -8.11 10.42 2.50
CA VAL A 181 -8.51 9.52 3.57
C VAL A 181 -7.88 8.14 3.40
N TRP A 182 -7.96 7.56 2.20
CA TRP A 182 -7.43 6.22 1.96
C TRP A 182 -5.90 6.16 2.08
N PRO A 183 -5.11 7.03 1.40
CA PRO A 183 -3.65 7.06 1.58
C PRO A 183 -3.22 7.25 3.05
N LEU A 184 -3.87 8.15 3.79
CA LEU A 184 -3.55 8.40 5.20
C LEU A 184 -3.90 7.19 6.09
N ARG A 185 -5.05 6.54 5.84
CA ARG A 185 -5.43 5.30 6.54
C ARG A 185 -4.41 4.20 6.28
N THR A 186 -3.92 4.09 5.04
CA THR A 186 -2.86 3.15 4.68
C THR A 186 -1.55 3.47 5.42
N ILE A 187 -1.12 4.73 5.48
CA ILE A 187 0.07 5.13 6.24
C ILE A 187 -0.06 4.74 7.72
N HIS A 188 -1.21 5.02 8.31
CA HIS A 188 -1.46 4.76 9.73
C HIS A 188 -1.48 3.26 10.05
N ALA A 189 -2.13 2.45 9.21
CA ALA A 189 -2.38 1.03 9.48
C ALA A 189 -1.20 0.11 9.12
N MET A 190 -0.39 0.47 8.12
CA MET A 190 0.61 -0.46 7.58
C MET A 190 1.88 -0.54 8.45
N PRO A 191 2.46 -1.74 8.63
CA PRO A 191 3.64 -1.92 9.49
C PRO A 191 4.93 -1.29 8.94
N ALA A 192 5.09 -1.20 7.61
CA ALA A 192 6.33 -0.72 7.00
C ALA A 192 6.56 0.81 7.12
N THR A 193 5.55 1.57 7.53
CA THR A 193 5.67 3.03 7.74
C THR A 193 6.27 3.36 9.10
N SER A 194 6.97 4.49 9.19
CA SER A 194 7.64 4.89 10.43
C SER A 194 6.64 5.35 11.51
N PRO A 195 6.99 5.26 12.81
CA PRO A 195 6.14 5.76 13.89
C PRO A 195 5.73 7.23 13.73
N GLU A 196 6.65 8.06 13.25
CA GLU A 196 6.40 9.48 13.01
C GLU A 196 5.39 9.69 11.87
N GLN A 197 5.53 8.96 10.77
CA GLN A 197 4.58 9.01 9.66
C GLN A 197 3.18 8.58 10.11
N LYS A 198 3.08 7.50 10.90
CA LYS A 198 1.80 7.05 11.49
C LYS A 198 1.17 8.10 12.39
N ARG A 199 1.98 8.80 13.20
CA ARG A 199 1.53 9.87 14.09
C ARG A 199 0.98 11.06 13.32
N ILE A 200 1.68 11.50 12.27
CA ILE A 200 1.21 12.59 11.40
C ILE A 200 -0.09 12.17 10.72
N ALA A 201 -0.13 10.99 10.10
CA ALA A 201 -1.32 10.50 9.42
C ALA A 201 -2.55 10.40 10.35
N ALA A 202 -2.36 9.89 11.57
CA ALA A 202 -3.42 9.82 12.58
C ALA A 202 -3.95 11.20 12.95
N LYS A 203 -3.06 12.17 13.21
CA LYS A 203 -3.46 13.55 13.52
C LYS A 203 -4.25 14.17 12.36
N THR A 204 -3.79 13.97 11.13
CA THR A 204 -4.48 14.47 9.93
C THR A 204 -5.84 13.81 9.75
N LEU A 205 -5.97 12.49 9.94
CA LEU A 205 -7.27 11.80 9.87
C LEU A 205 -8.26 12.31 10.93
N VAL A 206 -7.79 12.64 12.13
CA VAL A 206 -8.62 13.26 13.18
C VAL A 206 -9.08 14.65 12.77
N PHE A 207 -8.18 15.48 12.23
CA PHE A 207 -8.50 16.80 11.69
C PHE A 207 -9.55 16.71 10.57
N LEU A 208 -9.33 15.81 9.61
CA LEU A 208 -10.29 15.50 8.54
C LEU A 208 -11.66 15.09 9.08
N GLY A 209 -11.69 14.25 10.11
CA GLY A 209 -12.93 13.75 10.71
C GLY A 209 -13.68 14.80 11.53
N ARG A 210 -12.97 15.68 12.26
CA ARG A 210 -13.56 16.66 13.18
C ARG A 210 -13.81 18.02 12.53
N ASP A 211 -12.79 18.55 11.86
CA ASP A 211 -12.74 19.95 11.44
C ASP A 211 -13.22 20.13 10.00
N ILE A 212 -13.04 19.10 9.16
CA ILE A 212 -13.63 19.07 7.80
C ILE A 212 -15.05 18.45 7.81
N GLY A 213 -15.47 17.86 8.92
CA GLY A 213 -16.83 17.32 9.07
C GLY A 213 -17.08 15.99 8.35
N LEU A 214 -16.02 15.24 8.00
CA LEU A 214 -16.18 13.98 7.26
C LEU A 214 -16.95 12.91 8.03
N LYS A 215 -16.87 12.89 9.36
CA LYS A 215 -17.66 11.95 10.18
C LYS A 215 -19.16 12.24 10.09
N GLN A 216 -19.51 13.52 10.13
CA GLN A 216 -20.89 14.00 10.03
C GLN A 216 -21.43 13.80 8.61
N ALA A 217 -20.61 14.05 7.58
CA ALA A 217 -21.00 13.85 6.18
C ALA A 217 -21.19 12.37 5.80
N LEU A 218 -20.44 11.46 6.42
CA LEU A 218 -20.51 10.02 6.14
C LEU A 218 -21.38 9.23 7.12
N ASN A 219 -22.00 9.89 8.12
CA ASN A 219 -22.80 9.26 9.18
C ASN A 219 -22.07 8.10 9.91
N ILE A 220 -20.74 8.22 10.09
CA ILE A 220 -19.92 7.15 10.69
C ILE A 220 -19.80 7.40 12.20
N TYR A 221 -20.53 6.61 12.98
CA TYR A 221 -20.32 6.46 14.43
C TYR A 221 -19.20 5.44 14.69
N THR A 222 -18.32 5.76 15.65
CA THR A 222 -17.03 5.09 15.88
C THR A 222 -17.17 3.75 16.57
N ASP A 223 -17.04 2.64 15.84
CA ASP A 223 -16.86 1.27 16.37
C ASP A 223 -15.94 0.40 15.50
N PHE A 224 -14.89 0.95 14.89
CA PHE A 224 -13.96 0.12 14.09
C PHE A 224 -12.52 0.46 14.41
N TYR A 225 -11.86 -0.43 15.15
CA TYR A 225 -10.54 -1.01 14.87
C TYR A 225 -10.13 -1.92 16.04
N GLU A 226 -10.28 -3.23 15.88
CA GLU A 226 -9.53 -4.16 16.73
C GLU A 226 -8.05 -4.10 16.33
N PRO A 227 -7.14 -3.84 17.28
CA PRO A 227 -5.71 -3.89 17.01
C PRO A 227 -5.30 -5.29 16.54
N LEU A 228 -4.42 -5.37 15.52
CA LEU A 228 -3.73 -6.62 15.16
C LEU A 228 -3.19 -7.32 16.42
N PRO A 229 -3.28 -8.68 16.52
CA PRO A 229 -2.74 -9.43 17.65
C PRO A 229 -1.29 -9.06 17.95
N LEU A 230 -0.91 -9.08 19.23
CA LEU A 230 0.41 -8.60 19.70
C LEU A 230 1.55 -9.36 19.02
N GLU A 231 1.33 -10.63 18.74
CA GLU A 231 2.26 -11.59 18.15
C GLU A 231 2.70 -11.17 16.74
N ALA A 232 1.84 -10.46 16.00
CA ALA A 232 2.13 -9.98 14.65
C ALA A 232 2.96 -8.67 14.61
N ARG A 233 3.32 -8.12 15.78
CA ARG A 233 3.93 -6.78 15.91
C ARG A 233 5.41 -6.80 16.27
N THR A 234 5.98 -7.96 16.60
CA THR A 234 7.36 -8.11 17.08
C THR A 234 8.05 -9.23 16.33
N ILE A 235 9.28 -8.98 15.87
CA ILE A 235 10.20 -10.04 15.45
C ILE A 235 10.85 -10.55 16.75
N LEU A 236 10.78 -11.85 16.99
CA LEU A 236 11.46 -12.45 18.14
C LEU A 236 12.97 -12.34 17.92
N GLU A 237 13.63 -11.48 18.69
CA GLU A 237 15.07 -11.58 18.93
C GLU A 237 15.27 -12.80 19.82
N VAL A 238 15.64 -13.93 19.20
CA VAL A 238 15.97 -15.13 19.95
C VAL A 238 17.41 -14.99 20.44
N GLU A 239 17.59 -14.50 21.67
CA GLU A 239 18.81 -14.77 22.43
C GLU A 239 18.72 -16.21 22.96
N GLY A 240 19.44 -17.13 22.30
CA GLY A 240 19.63 -18.52 22.75
C GLY A 240 19.10 -19.56 21.77
N ASP A 241 19.90 -20.61 21.53
CA ASP A 241 19.58 -21.67 20.57
C ASP A 241 18.28 -22.42 20.95
N PRO A 242 17.19 -22.28 20.15
CA PRO A 242 15.87 -22.84 20.48
C PRO A 242 15.81 -24.38 20.40
N LEU A 243 16.87 -25.03 19.93
CA LEU A 243 16.97 -26.49 19.93
C LEU A 243 17.22 -27.08 21.32
N HIS A 244 17.77 -26.29 22.26
CA HIS A 244 18.14 -26.82 23.57
C HIS A 244 16.97 -26.87 24.59
N GLU A 245 15.93 -26.05 24.40
CA GLU A 245 14.72 -26.10 25.24
C GLU A 245 13.76 -27.22 24.83
N LEU A 246 13.72 -27.60 23.55
CA LEU A 246 12.91 -28.72 23.06
C LEU A 246 13.40 -30.08 23.60
N GLU A 247 14.70 -30.24 23.84
CA GLU A 247 15.26 -31.47 24.41
C GLU A 247 14.99 -31.67 25.91
N ARG A 248 14.65 -30.59 26.65
CA ARG A 248 14.26 -30.67 28.08
C ARG A 248 12.80 -31.00 28.30
N VAL A 249 11.95 -30.81 27.30
CA VAL A 249 10.51 -31.13 27.39
C VAL A 249 10.25 -32.59 26.97
N ILE A 250 11.24 -33.23 26.34
CA ILE A 250 11.13 -34.58 25.77
C ILE A 250 11.89 -35.64 26.60
N ASN A 251 12.58 -35.26 27.69
CA ASN A 251 13.18 -36.18 28.68
C ASN A 251 12.65 -35.90 30.08
#